data_AF-A0A2I0W4Y6-F1
#
_entry.id   AF-A0A2I0W4Y6-F1
#
_cell.length_a   1.000
_cell.length_b   1.000
_cell.length_c   1.000
_cell.angle_alpha   90.00
_cell.angle_beta   90.00
_cell.angle_gamma   90.00
#
_symmetry.space_group_name_H-M   'P 1'
#
loop_
_entity.id
_entity.type
_entity.pdbx_description
1 polymer ?
#
loop_
_entity_poly.entity_id
_entity_poly.type
_entity_poly.pdbx_seq_one_letter_code
_entity_poly.pdbx_strand_id
1 'polypeptide(L)'
;MTSRHSHHKGEDIFHLVKYDRENDTWRIKPRALEIIWGGDPRYWNLSAGEGPAELLQVSWLEVTGKINLSRFLKKGKEYMVKFRVELRPDNFGWGNCPVYFMVKVGEQTRLWKKAYLKLKSYGQVFDVPINQNLTFRVPESCSSEEKLMFGMYEIWKGRWKGGLVIHEVIIAPLLYV
;
A
#
# COMPACT_ATOMS: atom_id res chain seq x y z
N MET A 1 15.55 25.25 12.65
CA MET A 1 15.35 24.58 11.35
C MET A 1 15.10 23.11 11.61
N THR A 2 13.86 22.64 11.51
CA THR A 2 13.56 21.21 11.65
C THR A 2 14.09 20.47 10.43
N SER A 3 15.01 19.53 10.65
CA SER A 3 15.48 18.59 9.62
C SER A 3 14.27 17.95 8.95
N ARG A 4 13.95 18.36 7.73
CA ARG A 4 12.90 17.71 6.93
C ARG A 4 13.50 16.40 6.43
N HIS A 5 13.11 15.30 7.06
CA HIS A 5 13.43 13.98 6.52
C HIS A 5 12.82 13.87 5.12
N SER A 6 13.62 13.46 4.15
CA SER A 6 13.16 13.22 2.78
C SER A 6 12.09 12.12 2.71
N HIS A 7 12.10 11.19 3.67
CA HIS A 7 11.13 10.10 3.78
C HIS A 7 9.98 10.49 4.72
N HIS A 8 8.76 10.08 4.37
CA HIS A 8 7.61 10.18 5.25
C HIS A 8 7.52 8.93 6.12
N LYS A 9 7.42 9.12 7.43
CA LYS A 9 7.17 8.03 8.39
C LYS A 9 5.68 7.88 8.61
N GLY A 10 5.20 6.65 8.65
CA GLY A 10 3.79 6.35 8.86
C GLY A 10 3.31 6.88 10.21
N GLU A 11 2.20 7.61 10.19
CA GLU A 11 1.55 8.13 11.40
C GLU A 11 0.73 7.02 12.08
N ASP A 12 1.07 6.71 13.34
CA ASP A 12 0.28 5.80 14.18
C ASP A 12 -0.86 6.57 14.85
N ILE A 13 -1.84 6.99 14.04
CA ILE A 13 -3.03 7.70 14.53
C ILE A 13 -4.27 6.87 14.23
N PHE A 14 -5.10 6.66 15.25
CA PHE A 14 -6.27 5.78 15.21
C PHE A 14 -7.23 6.03 14.05
N HIS A 15 -7.42 7.29 13.61
CA HIS A 15 -8.35 7.61 12.52
C HIS A 15 -7.82 7.27 11.11
N LEU A 16 -6.51 7.01 10.96
CA LEU A 16 -5.90 6.67 9.67
C LEU A 16 -6.00 5.17 9.35
N VAL A 17 -6.30 4.34 10.35
CA VAL A 17 -6.52 2.89 10.18
C VAL A 17 -7.94 2.58 10.64
N LYS A 18 -8.85 2.50 9.68
CA LYS A 18 -10.28 2.26 9.93
C LYS A 18 -10.61 0.78 9.83
N TYR A 19 -11.43 0.29 10.74
CA TYR A 19 -11.97 -1.07 10.71
C TYR A 19 -13.47 -1.03 10.46
N ASP A 20 -13.88 -1.61 9.34
CA ASP A 20 -15.26 -1.93 9.02
C ASP A 20 -15.59 -3.30 9.62
N ARG A 21 -16.39 -3.28 10.69
CA ARG A 21 -16.78 -4.49 11.44
C ARG A 21 -17.73 -5.39 10.66
N GLU A 22 -18.54 -4.83 9.77
CA GLU A 22 -19.55 -5.59 9.03
C GLU A 22 -18.87 -6.47 7.97
N ASN A 23 -17.89 -5.90 7.27
CA ASN A 23 -17.16 -6.58 6.20
C ASN A 23 -15.81 -7.18 6.66
N ASP A 24 -15.51 -7.11 7.95
CA ASP A 24 -14.23 -7.51 8.55
C ASP A 24 -13.02 -6.96 7.76
N THR A 25 -13.11 -5.67 7.37
CA THR A 25 -12.21 -5.02 6.40
C THR A 25 -11.50 -3.82 7.01
N TRP A 26 -10.20 -3.70 6.76
CA TRP A 26 -9.38 -2.55 7.16
C TRP A 26 -9.10 -1.63 5.99
N ARG A 27 -9.14 -0.34 6.26
CA ARG A 27 -8.77 0.73 5.32
C ARG A 27 -7.68 1.58 5.96
N ILE A 28 -6.52 1.61 5.34
CA ILE A 28 -5.33 2.31 5.82
C ILE A 28 -5.09 3.50 4.91
N LYS A 29 -5.13 4.70 5.47
CA LYS A 29 -4.94 5.96 4.74
C LYS A 29 -3.46 6.22 4.47
N PRO A 30 -3.11 6.94 3.39
CA PRO A 30 -1.72 7.10 2.96
C PRO A 30 -0.79 7.70 4.02
N ARG A 31 -1.28 8.56 4.91
CA ARG A 31 -0.46 9.12 6.01
C ARG A 31 0.04 8.05 7.00
N ALA A 32 -0.67 6.93 7.14
CA ALA A 32 -0.23 5.81 7.97
C ALA A 32 0.82 4.93 7.27
N LEU A 33 1.17 5.20 6.01
CA LEU A 33 2.17 4.46 5.25
C LEU A 33 3.55 5.09 5.42
N GLU A 34 4.58 4.26 5.35
CA GLU A 34 5.96 4.70 5.18
C GLU A 34 6.20 4.93 3.67
N ILE A 35 6.60 6.15 3.29
CA ILE A 35 6.77 6.52 1.88
C ILE A 35 8.18 7.06 1.68
N ILE A 36 8.99 6.33 0.91
CA ILE A 36 10.32 6.80 0.52
C ILE A 36 10.14 8.02 -0.40
N TRP A 37 10.87 9.11 -0.09
CA TRP A 37 10.69 10.45 -0.68
C TRP A 37 9.39 11.17 -0.31
N GLY A 38 8.52 10.56 0.50
CA GLY A 38 7.20 11.10 0.83
C GLY A 38 7.20 12.38 1.68
N GLY A 39 8.32 12.69 2.34
CA GLY A 39 8.48 13.92 3.13
C GLY A 39 8.94 15.11 2.29
N ASP A 40 9.23 14.87 1.01
CA ASP A 40 9.74 15.88 0.09
C ASP A 40 8.66 16.26 -0.95
N PRO A 41 8.14 17.51 -0.89
CA PRO A 41 7.07 17.95 -1.77
C PRO A 41 7.48 18.06 -3.25
N ARG A 42 8.75 17.87 -3.59
CA ARG A 42 9.20 17.76 -4.99
C ARG A 42 8.84 16.42 -5.61
N TYR A 43 8.64 15.39 -4.78
CA TYR A 43 8.44 14.00 -5.22
C TYR A 43 7.03 13.49 -4.90
N TRP A 44 6.45 13.92 -3.78
CA TRP A 44 5.13 13.52 -3.34
C TRP A 44 4.30 14.68 -2.84
N ASN A 45 3.02 14.70 -3.20
CA ASN A 45 2.00 15.52 -2.57
C ASN A 45 1.20 14.63 -1.60
N LEU A 46 1.55 14.68 -0.31
CA LEU A 46 0.89 13.92 0.73
C LEU A 46 -0.16 14.78 1.44
N SER A 47 -1.43 14.46 1.23
CA SER A 47 -2.53 15.20 1.85
C SER A 47 -2.51 15.11 3.39
N ALA A 48 -3.10 16.12 4.05
CA ALA A 48 -3.38 16.07 5.48
C ALA A 48 -4.53 15.09 5.79
N GLY A 49 -4.55 14.56 7.01
CA GLY A 49 -5.57 13.62 7.48
C GLY A 49 -5.72 12.39 6.58
N GLU A 50 -6.95 12.14 6.12
CA GLU A 50 -7.32 10.94 5.35
C GLU A 50 -7.18 11.08 3.83
N GLY A 51 -6.65 12.21 3.36
CA GLY A 51 -6.53 12.48 1.93
C GLY A 51 -5.52 11.55 1.22
N PRO A 52 -5.52 11.57 -0.12
CA PRO A 52 -4.65 10.72 -0.93
C PRO A 52 -3.17 11.14 -0.84
N ALA A 53 -2.29 10.24 -1.27
CA ALA A 53 -0.90 10.54 -1.59
C ALA A 53 -0.69 10.51 -3.11
N GLU A 54 -0.25 11.61 -3.68
CA GLU A 54 0.03 11.73 -5.11
C GLU A 54 1.53 11.73 -5.37
N LEU A 55 1.98 10.82 -6.22
CA LEU A 55 3.35 10.73 -6.68
C LEU A 55 3.56 11.73 -7.82
N LEU A 56 4.35 12.77 -7.57
CA LEU A 56 4.73 13.75 -8.59
C LEU A 56 5.79 13.15 -9.52
N GLN A 57 6.89 12.65 -8.95
CA GLN A 57 7.94 11.95 -9.70
C GLN A 57 8.90 11.19 -8.78
N VAL A 58 9.29 9.96 -9.13
CA VAL A 58 10.43 9.24 -8.53
C VAL A 58 11.04 8.24 -9.50
N SER A 59 12.34 7.94 -9.35
CA SER A 59 12.97 6.76 -9.96
C SER A 59 12.94 5.52 -9.06
N TRP A 60 12.76 5.71 -7.74
CA TRP A 60 12.62 4.68 -6.71
C TRP A 60 11.24 4.79 -6.06
N LEU A 61 10.33 3.86 -6.39
CA LEU A 61 9.02 3.77 -5.75
C LEU A 61 9.06 2.73 -4.63
N GLU A 62 8.84 3.16 -3.40
CA GLU A 62 8.70 2.28 -2.25
C GLU A 62 7.71 2.87 -1.25
N VAL A 63 6.58 2.19 -1.11
CA VAL A 63 5.50 2.52 -0.18
C VAL A 63 5.22 1.28 0.66
N THR A 64 5.35 1.38 1.97
CA THR A 64 5.18 0.24 2.87
C THR A 64 4.26 0.57 4.04
N GLY A 65 3.73 -0.46 4.68
CA GLY A 65 2.93 -0.30 5.89
C GLY A 65 3.07 -1.51 6.79
N LYS A 66 2.76 -1.28 8.07
CA LYS A 66 2.80 -2.31 9.11
C LYS A 66 1.61 -2.14 10.06
N ILE A 67 0.95 -3.23 10.42
CA ILE A 67 -0.11 -3.24 11.42
C ILE A 67 0.10 -4.40 12.40
N ASN A 68 -0.24 -4.20 13.68
CA ASN A 68 -0.16 -5.24 14.70
C ASN A 68 -1.28 -6.27 14.49
N LEU A 69 -0.96 -7.57 14.51
CA LEU A 69 -1.93 -8.63 14.24
C LEU A 69 -2.97 -8.77 15.36
N SER A 70 -2.57 -8.58 16.63
CA SER A 70 -3.44 -8.58 17.83
C SER A 70 -4.69 -7.72 17.69
N ARG A 71 -4.57 -6.59 16.97
CA ARG A 71 -5.65 -5.62 16.89
C ARG A 71 -6.68 -5.97 15.80
N PHE A 72 -6.35 -6.82 14.83
CA PHE A 72 -7.02 -6.75 13.53
C PHE A 72 -7.33 -8.12 12.91
N LEU A 73 -6.41 -9.09 12.83
CA LEU A 73 -6.67 -10.28 12.00
C LEU A 73 -6.93 -11.56 12.81
N LYS A 74 -7.93 -12.34 12.38
CA LYS A 74 -8.28 -13.62 13.00
C LYS A 74 -7.30 -14.70 12.55
N LYS A 75 -6.74 -15.42 13.52
CA LYS A 75 -5.92 -16.60 13.27
C LYS A 75 -6.66 -17.65 12.46
N GLY A 76 -5.93 -18.37 11.60
CA GLY A 76 -6.48 -19.41 10.73
C GLY A 76 -7.27 -18.88 9.53
N LYS A 77 -7.51 -17.57 9.41
CA LYS A 77 -8.26 -16.97 8.29
C LYS A 77 -7.33 -16.49 7.17
N GLU A 78 -7.88 -16.46 5.97
CA GLU A 78 -7.25 -15.92 4.78
C GLU A 78 -7.75 -14.51 4.50
N TYR A 79 -6.83 -13.65 4.10
CA TYR A 79 -7.08 -12.26 3.78
C TYR A 79 -6.40 -11.92 2.45
N MET A 80 -6.79 -10.79 1.88
CA MET A 80 -6.11 -10.17 0.75
C MET A 80 -5.69 -8.74 1.08
N VAL A 81 -4.59 -8.30 0.48
CA VAL A 81 -4.14 -6.89 0.48
C VAL A 81 -4.32 -6.30 -0.90
N LYS A 82 -4.91 -5.10 -0.97
CA LYS A 82 -5.06 -4.30 -2.19
C LYS A 82 -4.67 -2.86 -1.92
N PHE A 83 -4.09 -2.19 -2.91
CA PHE A 83 -3.92 -0.74 -2.92
C PHE A 83 -4.99 -0.16 -3.84
N ARG A 84 -5.79 0.77 -3.35
CA ARG A 84 -6.76 1.52 -4.14
C ARG A 84 -6.10 2.76 -4.69
N VAL A 85 -5.97 2.83 -6.01
CA VAL A 85 -5.14 3.82 -6.71
C VAL A 85 -5.84 4.42 -7.92
N GLU A 86 -5.32 5.53 -8.41
CA GLU A 86 -5.69 6.19 -9.67
C GLU A 86 -4.41 6.54 -10.43
N LEU A 87 -4.44 6.53 -11.76
CA LEU A 87 -3.42 7.16 -12.61
C LEU A 87 -4.00 8.45 -13.20
N ARG A 88 -3.34 9.58 -12.91
CA ARG A 88 -3.68 10.89 -13.49
C ARG A 88 -3.55 10.88 -15.02
N PRO A 89 -4.32 11.69 -15.76
CA PRO A 89 -4.20 11.77 -17.22
C PRO A 89 -2.78 12.06 -17.75
N ASP A 90 -1.99 12.84 -17.01
CA ASP A 90 -0.61 13.23 -17.31
C ASP A 90 0.46 12.30 -16.69
N ASN A 91 0.07 11.12 -16.20
CA ASN A 91 1.01 10.12 -15.69
C ASN A 91 2.08 9.73 -16.73
N PHE A 92 3.25 9.33 -16.24
CA PHE A 92 4.37 8.89 -17.08
C PHE A 92 5.18 7.77 -16.42
N GLY A 93 5.97 7.04 -17.21
CA GLY A 93 6.94 6.05 -16.72
C GLY A 93 6.40 4.63 -16.44
N TRP A 94 5.08 4.39 -16.50
CA TRP A 94 4.45 3.11 -16.07
C TRP A 94 4.36 1.98 -17.11
N GLY A 95 4.60 2.26 -18.41
CA GLY A 95 4.22 1.35 -19.51
C GLY A 95 4.74 -0.09 -19.39
N ASN A 96 6.07 -0.28 -19.38
CA ASN A 96 6.71 -1.60 -19.26
C ASN A 96 7.38 -1.78 -17.89
N CYS A 97 6.84 -1.11 -16.87
CA CYS A 97 7.40 -1.06 -15.54
C CYS A 97 6.47 -1.82 -14.59
N PRO A 98 6.74 -3.12 -14.31
CA PRO A 98 5.91 -3.87 -13.38
C PRO A 98 6.09 -3.30 -11.98
N VAL A 99 4.97 -3.11 -11.28
CA VAL A 99 4.95 -2.78 -9.86
C VAL A 99 4.79 -4.06 -9.07
N TYR A 100 5.62 -4.22 -8.05
CA TYR A 100 5.64 -5.39 -7.18
C TYR A 100 4.93 -5.08 -5.87
N PHE A 101 4.15 -6.02 -5.39
CA PHE A 101 3.38 -5.92 -4.16
C PHE A 101 3.82 -7.05 -3.26
N MET A 102 3.97 -6.74 -1.97
CA MET A 102 4.49 -7.67 -0.97
C MET A 102 3.54 -7.75 0.21
N VAL A 103 3.42 -8.93 0.80
CA VAL A 103 2.84 -9.12 2.12
C VAL A 103 3.67 -10.13 2.93
N LYS A 104 3.84 -9.87 4.23
CA LYS A 104 4.53 -10.73 5.20
C LYS A 104 3.77 -10.70 6.53
N VAL A 105 3.51 -11.85 7.11
CA VAL A 105 2.94 -11.98 8.46
C VAL A 105 4.07 -12.40 9.40
N GLY A 106 4.38 -11.58 10.43
CA GLY A 106 5.41 -11.92 11.41
C GLY A 106 6.75 -12.25 10.79
N GLU A 107 7.30 -13.42 11.14
CA GLU A 107 8.55 -13.95 10.57
C GLU A 107 8.39 -14.86 9.35
N GLN A 108 7.19 -14.94 8.76
CA GLN A 108 6.97 -15.74 7.57
C GLN A 108 7.70 -15.22 6.33
N THR A 109 7.80 -16.06 5.31
CA THR A 109 8.33 -15.66 4.00
C THR A 109 7.47 -14.55 3.37
N ARG A 110 8.12 -13.61 2.68
CA ARG A 110 7.44 -12.57 1.90
C ARG A 110 6.73 -13.19 0.70
N LEU A 111 5.44 -12.95 0.59
CA LEU A 111 4.65 -13.27 -0.61
C LEU A 111 4.66 -12.07 -1.55
N TRP A 112 4.84 -12.32 -2.85
CA TRP A 112 4.97 -11.28 -3.86
C TRP A 112 3.98 -11.47 -5.00
N LYS A 113 3.47 -10.35 -5.52
CA LYS A 113 2.76 -10.29 -6.82
C LYS A 113 3.26 -9.13 -7.65
N LYS A 114 3.19 -9.24 -8.97
CA LYS A 114 3.49 -8.14 -9.89
C LYS A 114 2.22 -7.74 -10.66
N ALA A 115 2.07 -6.46 -10.95
CA ALA A 115 1.04 -5.96 -11.85
C ALA A 115 1.57 -4.78 -12.67
N TYR A 116 0.97 -4.56 -13.85
CA TYR A 116 1.23 -3.40 -14.68
C TYR A 116 0.09 -2.41 -14.50
N LEU A 117 0.40 -1.15 -14.15
CA LEU A 117 -0.63 -0.15 -13.86
C LEU A 117 -1.32 0.39 -15.13
N LYS A 118 -0.66 0.35 -16.30
CA LYS A 118 -1.13 0.93 -17.57
C LYS A 118 -2.26 0.12 -18.26
N LEU A 119 -3.07 -0.63 -17.50
CA LEU A 119 -4.12 -1.50 -18.06
C LEU A 119 -5.54 -0.92 -17.96
N LYS A 120 -5.69 0.31 -17.43
CA LYS A 120 -7.00 0.94 -17.19
C LYS A 120 -7.06 2.36 -17.77
N SER A 121 -8.27 2.80 -18.06
CA SER A 121 -8.60 4.19 -18.45
C SER A 121 -8.09 5.17 -17.39
N TYR A 122 -7.47 6.25 -17.85
CA TYR A 122 -6.98 7.34 -17.00
C TYR A 122 -8.12 7.96 -16.18
N GLY A 123 -7.79 8.45 -14.98
CA GLY A 123 -8.75 9.13 -14.08
C GLY A 123 -9.79 8.24 -13.40
N GLN A 124 -9.68 6.91 -13.55
CA GLN A 124 -10.51 5.97 -12.80
C GLN A 124 -9.75 5.39 -11.61
N VAL A 125 -10.45 5.25 -10.49
CA VAL A 125 -9.94 4.55 -9.30
C VAL A 125 -10.07 3.04 -9.50
N PHE A 126 -9.02 2.28 -9.21
CA PHE A 126 -8.99 0.82 -9.30
C PHE A 126 -8.12 0.21 -8.20
N ASP A 127 -8.28 -1.09 -7.98
CA ASP A 127 -7.51 -1.83 -6.98
C ASP A 127 -6.36 -2.60 -7.64
N VAL A 128 -5.18 -2.59 -7.00
CA VAL A 128 -3.99 -3.34 -7.40
C VAL A 128 -3.47 -4.25 -6.27
N PRO A 129 -2.85 -5.41 -6.58
CA PRO A 129 -2.50 -5.93 -7.91
C PRO A 129 -3.72 -6.27 -8.79
N ILE A 130 -3.66 -5.92 -10.09
CA ILE A 130 -4.75 -6.11 -11.06
C ILE A 130 -4.94 -7.61 -11.36
N ASN A 131 -6.19 -8.08 -11.43
CA ASN A 131 -6.60 -9.45 -11.81
C ASN A 131 -6.13 -10.58 -10.88
N GLN A 132 -5.38 -10.29 -9.82
CA GLN A 132 -4.91 -11.28 -8.87
C GLN A 132 -4.77 -10.70 -7.47
N ASN A 133 -5.58 -11.17 -6.53
CA ASN A 133 -5.50 -10.76 -5.13
C ASN A 133 -4.16 -11.18 -4.53
N LEU A 134 -3.45 -10.28 -3.85
CA LEU A 134 -2.31 -10.65 -2.99
C LEU A 134 -2.86 -11.23 -1.69
N THR A 135 -2.93 -12.56 -1.60
CA THR A 135 -3.53 -13.26 -0.47
C THR A 135 -2.49 -13.76 0.52
N PHE A 136 -2.89 -13.88 1.77
CA PHE A 136 -2.08 -14.44 2.84
C PHE A 136 -2.99 -15.08 3.89
N ARG A 137 -2.46 -16.07 4.62
CA ARG A 137 -3.13 -16.70 5.75
C ARG A 137 -2.49 -16.23 7.04
N VAL A 138 -3.30 -15.93 8.05
CA VAL A 138 -2.79 -15.67 9.41
C VAL A 138 -2.58 -17.02 10.10
N PRO A 139 -1.35 -17.38 10.50
CA PRO A 139 -1.10 -18.66 11.15
C PRO A 139 -1.76 -18.76 12.53
N GLU A 140 -2.12 -19.97 12.94
CA GLU A 140 -2.62 -20.21 14.30
C GLU A 140 -1.54 -20.00 15.36
N SER A 141 -0.29 -20.35 15.02
CA SER A 141 0.89 -20.16 15.85
C SER A 141 1.33 -18.70 15.98
N CYS A 142 0.76 -17.79 15.18
CA CYS A 142 1.17 -16.40 15.14
C CYS A 142 0.93 -15.71 16.48
N SER A 143 1.90 -14.98 17.00
CA SER A 143 1.75 -14.23 18.24
C SER A 143 0.93 -12.96 18.01
N SER A 144 0.29 -12.46 19.07
CA SER A 144 -0.50 -11.23 18.97
C SER A 144 0.38 -9.97 18.75
N GLU A 145 1.67 -10.07 19.07
CA GLU A 145 2.66 -8.99 18.92
C GLU A 145 3.28 -8.95 17.51
N GLU A 146 3.14 -10.02 16.73
CA GLU A 146 3.61 -10.06 15.36
C GLU A 146 2.86 -9.04 14.48
N LYS A 147 3.53 -8.59 13.43
CA LYS A 147 3.03 -7.54 12.53
C LYS A 147 2.73 -8.11 11.16
N LEU A 148 1.63 -7.66 10.57
CA LEU A 148 1.47 -7.72 9.12
C LEU A 148 2.28 -6.58 8.51
N MET A 149 3.13 -6.90 7.55
CA MET A 149 3.82 -5.94 6.71
C MET A 149 3.33 -6.09 5.27
N PHE A 150 3.19 -4.97 4.57
CA PHE A 150 2.83 -4.95 3.16
C PHE A 150 3.53 -3.81 2.45
N GLY A 151 3.61 -3.87 1.12
CA GLY A 151 4.20 -2.78 0.36
C GLY A 151 3.98 -2.86 -1.14
N MET A 152 4.31 -1.75 -1.80
CA MET A 152 4.28 -1.51 -3.23
C MET A 152 5.64 -0.96 -3.68
N TYR A 153 6.22 -1.57 -4.71
CA TYR A 153 7.62 -1.37 -5.09
C TYR A 153 7.80 -1.25 -6.61
N GLU A 154 8.60 -0.28 -7.01
CA GLU A 154 9.32 -0.29 -8.28
C GLU A 154 10.68 0.38 -8.04
N ILE A 155 11.65 -0.44 -7.62
CA ILE A 155 12.98 -0.01 -7.19
C ILE A 155 14.10 -0.49 -8.11
N TRP A 156 13.78 -1.30 -9.12
CA TRP A 156 14.78 -2.05 -9.90
C TRP A 156 15.10 -1.41 -11.25
N LYS A 157 14.11 -0.78 -11.91
CA LYS A 157 14.33 -0.25 -13.26
C LYS A 157 14.95 1.14 -13.26
N GLY A 158 14.91 1.86 -12.14
CA GLY A 158 15.42 3.23 -12.02
C GLY A 158 14.73 4.23 -12.95
N ARG A 159 13.58 3.88 -13.53
CA ARG A 159 12.85 4.74 -14.47
C ARG A 159 12.03 5.76 -13.69
N TRP A 160 12.16 7.02 -14.08
CA TRP A 160 11.30 8.09 -13.59
C TRP A 160 9.84 7.81 -13.95
N LYS A 161 8.97 7.95 -12.95
CA LYS A 161 7.52 7.74 -13.05
C LYS A 161 6.78 8.71 -12.14
N GLY A 162 5.56 9.08 -12.53
CA GLY A 162 4.73 10.05 -11.84
C GLY A 162 3.25 9.91 -12.18
N GLY A 163 2.41 10.67 -11.48
CA GLY A 163 0.95 10.69 -11.67
C GLY A 163 0.20 9.51 -11.04
N LEU A 164 0.80 8.77 -10.11
CA LEU A 164 0.11 7.75 -9.32
C LEU A 164 -0.51 8.39 -8.08
N VAL A 165 -1.80 8.16 -7.85
CA VAL A 165 -2.51 8.58 -6.64
C VAL A 165 -2.87 7.35 -5.83
N ILE A 166 -2.52 7.33 -4.55
CA ILE A 166 -2.87 6.29 -3.59
C ILE A 166 -3.98 6.82 -2.69
N HIS A 167 -5.14 6.17 -2.69
CA HIS A 167 -6.27 6.56 -1.85
C HIS A 167 -6.27 5.83 -0.51
N GLU A 168 -5.96 4.54 -0.52
CA GLU A 168 -5.91 3.70 0.67
C GLU A 168 -5.33 2.31 0.37
N VAL A 169 -4.92 1.60 1.43
CA VAL A 169 -4.69 0.16 1.41
C VAL A 169 -5.88 -0.53 2.05
N ILE A 170 -6.37 -1.58 1.40
CA ILE A 170 -7.51 -2.38 1.85
C ILE A 170 -6.99 -3.76 2.22
N ILE A 171 -7.29 -4.20 3.43
CA ILE A 171 -7.11 -5.58 3.88
C ILE A 171 -8.49 -6.13 4.16
N ALA A 172 -8.86 -7.23 3.50
CA ALA A 172 -10.20 -7.80 3.62
C ALA A 172 -10.13 -9.32 3.65
N PRO A 173 -11.12 -10.02 4.24
CA PRO A 173 -11.16 -11.47 4.24
C PRO A 173 -11.25 -11.95 2.79
N LEU A 174 -10.60 -13.07 2.51
CA LEU A 174 -10.83 -13.77 1.24
C LEU A 174 -12.20 -14.45 1.34
N LEU A 175 -13.23 -13.84 0.75
CA LEU A 175 -14.52 -14.50 0.58
C LEU A 175 -14.32 -15.65 -0.40
N TYR A 176 -14.60 -16.89 0.05
CA TYR A 176 -14.76 -18.01 -0.85
C TYR A 176 -16.04 -17.73 -1.67
N VAL A 177 -15.86 -17.30 -2.91
CA VAL A 177 -16.94 -17.25 -3.91
C VAL A 177 -17.05 -18.63 -4.55
#